data_AF-A0A9P1FHV1-F1
#
_entry.id   AF-A0A9P1FHV1-F1
#
_cell.length_a   1.000
_cell.length_b   1.000
_cell.length_c   1.000
_cell.angle_alpha   90.00
_cell.angle_beta   90.00
_cell.angle_gamma   90.00
#
_symmetry.space_group_name_H-M   'P 1'
#
loop_
_entity.id
_entity.type
_entity.pdbx_description
1 polymer ?
#
loop_
_entity_poly.entity_id
_entity_poly.type
_entity_poly.pdbx_seq_one_letter_code
_entity_poly.pdbx_strand_id
1 'polypeptide(L)'
;MIWGEAALEEIDFHFCLIASGCNFNQFSRYGTSPWFPVIHQVARQGSELDERFLESRRRTILREHQQLTDLNLRKASVLVVGAGYQAVQWACELNYFFPSLRVFLADFMPRCLGPLPEDAAAYCEDYMRSHGISTQYNVKYDENSEAFWQRIGLPERADRTYVLSGAKHSNYFVDEAAQSQRGPGGGGWILVNQFLQVVTKTGERWGGGNIFAVGDCVSSSGEASKWDLPQLPKTGFPAEQQAMQAARNIKALDRRWFAKRCLGCVPREGLCSPWHLRPTWFPWAAGIFAISLGPEDGVVIVGAKYEKGSGRVYCRGALAAAIKVNLCAADWPESDASKLYLVMFHSSRCGHCQSLRPLLQQLASGLDGVTVAGVECPEESNRQLCRRYNVTGYPTLYAIGQGHEARYKGGASDAELRRFLRTLPRRRLGRCASAPAWRGVVRLCREHFPEADAKHPWLVLLYRRGHRNTSPTLSATWEAVAKDLANGMTRERLDMLAEKYQLHLSPRAKLQSSSRAKAAKLGAVCCDCGEEAFCERLLKTTFSEPKMLWASRGKVQASSRSVFDASQLVEVALGHLGYLSQSRKDREDL
;
A
#
# COMPACT_ATOMS: atom_id res chain seq x y z
N MET A 1 4.64 -33.95 -13.40
CA MET A 1 6.09 -33.85 -13.61
C MET A 1 6.74 -33.75 -12.25
N ILE A 2 7.40 -34.82 -11.83
CA ILE A 2 8.23 -34.88 -10.63
C ILE A 2 9.50 -34.12 -10.99
N TRP A 3 9.74 -32.97 -10.35
CA TRP A 3 10.98 -32.21 -10.56
C TRP A 3 12.11 -32.97 -9.86
N GLY A 4 12.83 -33.80 -10.63
CA GLY A 4 14.12 -34.34 -10.20
C GLY A 4 15.12 -33.21 -9.94
N GLU A 5 16.18 -33.55 -9.20
CA GLU A 5 17.30 -32.66 -8.85
C GLU A 5 17.59 -31.67 -9.98
N ALA A 6 17.26 -30.39 -9.74
CA ALA A 6 17.43 -29.35 -10.73
C ALA A 6 18.91 -29.29 -11.11
N ALA A 7 19.24 -29.54 -12.38
CA ALA A 7 20.56 -29.32 -12.92
C ALA A 7 21.01 -27.91 -12.54
N LEU A 8 22.18 -27.81 -11.90
CA LEU A 8 22.80 -26.52 -11.57
C LEU A 8 23.09 -25.82 -12.90
N GLU A 9 22.45 -24.68 -13.13
CA GLU A 9 22.76 -23.80 -14.26
C GLU A 9 23.98 -22.95 -13.88
N GLU A 10 25.10 -23.18 -14.56
CA GLU A 10 26.30 -22.35 -14.40
C GLU A 10 26.18 -21.12 -15.31
N ILE A 11 26.41 -19.94 -14.74
CA ILE A 11 26.36 -18.67 -15.46
C ILE A 11 27.72 -17.99 -15.33
N ASP A 12 28.42 -17.87 -16.46
CA ASP A 12 29.66 -17.11 -16.55
C ASP A 12 29.39 -15.61 -16.55
N PHE A 13 30.25 -14.85 -15.87
CA PHE A 13 30.16 -13.39 -15.83
C PHE A 13 31.54 -12.73 -15.80
N HIS A 14 31.65 -11.57 -16.45
CA HIS A 14 32.83 -10.70 -16.34
C HIS A 14 32.78 -9.81 -15.09
N PHE A 15 31.58 -9.40 -14.69
CA PHE A 15 31.31 -8.61 -13.49
C PHE A 15 30.08 -9.17 -12.77
N CYS A 16 30.10 -9.14 -11.45
CA CYS A 16 28.96 -9.52 -10.61
C CYS A 16 28.65 -8.40 -9.62
N LEU A 17 27.37 -8.04 -9.50
CA LEU A 17 26.87 -7.08 -8.52
C LEU A 17 25.95 -7.81 -7.54
N ILE A 18 26.40 -7.95 -6.30
CA ILE A 18 25.66 -8.60 -5.24
C ILE A 18 24.73 -7.58 -4.55
N ALA A 19 23.44 -7.87 -4.55
CA ALA A 19 22.39 -7.09 -3.88
C ALA A 19 21.43 -8.02 -3.12
N SER A 20 21.99 -8.96 -2.35
CA SER A 20 21.26 -10.02 -1.63
C SER A 20 20.42 -9.54 -0.46
N GLY A 21 20.47 -8.24 -0.12
CA GLY A 21 19.67 -7.65 0.94
C GLY A 21 20.03 -8.15 2.35
N CYS A 22 19.04 -8.15 3.23
CA CYS A 22 19.11 -8.72 4.57
C CYS A 22 17.77 -9.34 4.97
N ASN A 23 17.78 -10.10 6.07
CA ASN A 23 16.60 -10.62 6.74
C ASN A 23 16.46 -10.01 8.15
N PHE A 24 15.36 -10.30 8.83
CA PHE A 24 15.18 -10.00 10.26
C PHE A 24 15.19 -11.29 11.06
N ASN A 25 14.82 -11.20 12.34
CA ASN A 25 14.86 -12.33 13.26
C ASN A 25 16.28 -12.87 13.41
N GLN A 26 17.09 -12.12 14.16
CA GLN A 26 18.47 -12.50 14.47
C GLN A 26 18.63 -13.88 15.14
N PHE A 27 17.56 -14.40 15.76
CA PHE A 27 17.53 -15.71 16.41
C PHE A 27 17.33 -16.86 15.41
N SER A 28 16.77 -16.59 14.22
CA SER A 28 16.73 -17.56 13.13
C SER A 28 18.09 -17.69 12.45
N ARG A 29 18.48 -18.92 12.11
CA ARG A 29 19.73 -19.21 11.38
C ARG A 29 19.82 -18.42 10.07
N TYR A 30 18.72 -18.37 9.32
CA TYR A 30 18.64 -17.70 8.01
C TYR A 30 17.94 -16.34 8.05
N GLY A 31 17.45 -15.96 9.24
CA GLY A 31 16.50 -14.87 9.39
C GLY A 31 15.12 -15.20 8.84
N THR A 32 14.14 -14.37 9.17
CA THR A 32 12.78 -14.42 8.63
C THR A 32 12.28 -13.01 8.42
N SER A 33 11.40 -12.81 7.44
CA SER A 33 10.76 -11.52 7.20
C SER A 33 9.37 -11.74 6.60
N PRO A 34 8.35 -10.97 7.01
CA PRO A 34 7.06 -10.99 6.33
C PRO A 34 7.10 -10.35 4.93
N TRP A 35 8.14 -9.55 4.63
CA TRP A 35 8.25 -8.73 3.43
C TRP A 35 9.30 -9.23 2.45
N PHE A 36 10.35 -9.89 2.94
CA PHE A 36 11.43 -10.37 2.09
C PHE A 36 11.22 -11.83 1.69
N PRO A 37 11.31 -12.12 0.38
CA PRO A 37 11.12 -13.47 -0.11
C PRO A 37 12.23 -14.39 0.41
N VAL A 38 11.86 -15.59 0.83
CA VAL A 38 12.84 -16.63 1.18
C VAL A 38 13.40 -17.22 -0.11
N ILE A 39 14.52 -16.68 -0.58
CA ILE A 39 15.13 -17.07 -1.86
C ILE A 39 16.17 -18.20 -1.74
N HIS A 40 16.72 -18.43 -0.55
CA HIS A 40 17.71 -19.49 -0.34
C HIS A 40 17.04 -20.86 -0.30
N GLN A 41 17.50 -21.80 -1.14
CA GLN A 41 16.96 -23.16 -1.21
C GLN A 41 16.97 -23.87 0.15
N VAL A 42 18.03 -23.70 0.93
CA VAL A 42 18.14 -24.30 2.28
C VAL A 42 17.14 -23.69 3.26
N ALA A 43 16.84 -22.39 3.14
CA ALA A 43 15.82 -21.72 3.94
C ALA A 43 14.38 -22.03 3.49
N ARG A 44 14.22 -22.64 2.31
CA ARG A 44 12.93 -23.05 1.76
C ARG A 44 12.53 -24.49 2.07
N GLN A 45 13.39 -25.29 2.71
CA GLN A 45 13.06 -26.67 3.02
C GLN A 45 11.74 -26.73 3.83
N GLY A 46 10.72 -27.38 3.28
CA GLY A 46 9.37 -27.47 3.86
C GLY A 46 8.36 -26.41 3.40
N SER A 47 8.75 -25.42 2.58
CA SER A 47 7.82 -24.45 1.97
C SER A 47 7.34 -24.92 0.60
N GLU A 48 6.02 -25.00 0.43
CA GLU A 48 5.38 -25.23 -0.88
C GLU A 48 5.43 -24.01 -1.81
N LEU A 49 5.79 -22.82 -1.28
CA LEU A 49 5.84 -21.57 -2.04
C LEU A 49 7.28 -21.23 -2.41
N ASP A 50 7.50 -20.95 -3.70
CA ASP A 50 8.78 -20.53 -4.26
C ASP A 50 8.80 -19.03 -4.54
N GLU A 51 9.21 -18.25 -3.55
CA GLU A 51 9.21 -16.79 -3.63
C GLU A 51 10.28 -16.20 -4.57
N ARG A 52 10.96 -17.01 -5.37
CA ARG A 52 11.67 -16.51 -6.57
C ARG A 52 10.67 -16.08 -7.65
N PHE A 53 9.47 -16.64 -7.65
CA PHE A 53 8.40 -16.32 -8.59
C PHE A 53 7.37 -15.35 -8.00
N LEU A 54 6.88 -14.44 -8.85
CA LEU A 54 5.92 -13.39 -8.45
C LEU A 54 4.61 -13.96 -7.90
N GLU A 55 4.09 -15.03 -8.50
CA GLU A 55 2.83 -15.64 -8.06
C GLU A 55 2.94 -16.23 -6.65
N SER A 56 4.05 -16.90 -6.34
CA SER A 56 4.28 -17.43 -4.99
C SER A 56 4.40 -16.31 -3.95
N ARG A 57 5.09 -15.20 -4.27
CA ARG A 57 5.13 -14.01 -3.39
C ARG A 57 3.72 -13.47 -3.11
N ARG A 58 2.90 -13.37 -4.17
CA ARG A 58 1.50 -12.93 -4.04
C ARG A 58 0.71 -13.85 -3.12
N ARG A 59 0.88 -15.17 -3.26
CA ARG A 59 0.23 -16.16 -2.40
C ARG A 59 0.69 -16.08 -0.96
N THR A 60 1.98 -15.84 -0.69
CA THR A 60 2.49 -15.61 0.67
C THR A 60 1.76 -14.43 1.32
N ILE A 61 1.66 -13.30 0.62
CA ILE A 61 0.98 -12.09 1.12
C ILE A 61 -0.50 -12.37 1.39
N LEU A 62 -1.20 -13.05 0.47
CA LEU A 62 -2.61 -13.40 0.63
C LEU A 62 -2.83 -14.35 1.83
N ARG A 63 -1.94 -15.35 1.99
CA ARG A 63 -1.99 -16.28 3.12
C ARG A 63 -1.78 -15.56 4.45
N GLU A 64 -0.80 -14.66 4.53
CA GLU A 64 -0.57 -13.86 5.74
C GLU A 64 -1.77 -12.96 6.07
N HIS A 65 -2.36 -12.31 5.06
CA HIS A 65 -3.57 -11.51 5.24
C HIS A 65 -4.75 -12.35 5.75
N GLN A 66 -4.97 -13.55 5.21
CA GLN A 66 -6.00 -14.47 5.68
C GLN A 66 -5.78 -14.87 7.13
N GLN A 67 -4.55 -15.25 7.49
CA GLN A 67 -4.18 -15.58 8.87
C GLN A 67 -4.44 -14.42 9.83
N LEU A 68 -4.04 -13.20 9.47
CA LEU A 68 -4.31 -12.00 10.26
C LEU A 68 -5.80 -11.70 10.38
N THR A 69 -6.59 -11.95 9.33
CA THR A 69 -8.04 -11.82 9.36
C THR A 69 -8.67 -12.80 10.37
N ASP A 70 -8.23 -14.06 10.36
CA ASP A 70 -8.73 -15.10 11.27
C ASP A 70 -8.32 -14.84 12.73
N LEU A 71 -7.10 -14.34 12.95
CA LEU A 71 -6.63 -13.89 14.25
C LEU A 71 -7.45 -12.70 14.75
N ASN A 72 -7.74 -11.74 13.87
CA ASN A 72 -8.55 -10.57 14.18
C ASN A 72 -9.97 -10.95 14.59
N LEU A 73 -10.61 -11.87 13.87
CA LEU A 73 -11.96 -12.38 14.20
C LEU A 73 -12.02 -13.01 15.60
N ARG A 74 -10.94 -13.67 16.03
CA ARG A 74 -10.82 -14.31 17.35
C ARG A 74 -10.28 -13.40 18.44
N LYS A 75 -10.02 -12.13 18.14
CA LYS A 75 -9.39 -11.16 19.07
C LYS A 75 -8.05 -11.65 19.63
N ALA A 76 -7.30 -12.32 18.78
CA ALA A 76 -6.04 -12.95 19.12
C ALA A 76 -4.97 -11.91 19.53
N SER A 77 -3.99 -12.39 20.28
CA SER A 77 -2.81 -11.65 20.68
C SER A 77 -1.70 -11.75 19.64
N VAL A 78 -1.12 -10.60 19.29
CA VAL A 78 0.01 -10.53 18.36
C VAL A 78 1.15 -9.79 19.03
N LEU A 79 2.31 -10.45 19.11
CA LEU A 79 3.55 -9.86 19.61
C LEU A 79 4.44 -9.42 18.45
N VAL A 80 4.87 -8.17 18.48
CA VAL A 80 5.92 -7.63 17.62
C VAL A 80 7.18 -7.45 18.45
N VAL A 81 8.21 -8.23 18.15
CA VAL A 81 9.51 -8.16 18.82
C VAL A 81 10.40 -7.22 18.01
N GLY A 82 10.89 -6.17 18.65
CA GLY A 82 11.57 -5.07 17.97
C GLY A 82 10.86 -3.74 18.20
N ALA A 83 11.62 -2.66 18.36
CA ALA A 83 11.11 -1.30 18.42
C ALA A 83 11.83 -0.35 17.44
N GLY A 84 12.48 -0.90 16.41
CA GLY A 84 12.96 -0.12 15.27
C GLY A 84 11.82 0.41 14.41
N TYR A 85 12.14 1.24 13.41
CA TYR A 85 11.13 1.89 12.55
C TYR A 85 10.16 0.91 11.88
N GLN A 86 10.64 -0.26 11.44
CA GLN A 86 9.78 -1.29 10.82
C GLN A 86 8.83 -1.95 11.81
N ALA A 87 9.29 -2.19 13.05
CA ALA A 87 8.49 -2.85 14.06
C ALA A 87 7.39 -1.93 14.61
N VAL A 88 7.73 -0.65 14.82
CA VAL A 88 6.75 0.40 15.15
C VAL A 88 5.71 0.50 14.03
N GLN A 89 6.16 0.61 12.77
CA GLN A 89 5.26 0.67 11.63
C GLN A 89 4.35 -0.57 11.57
N TRP A 90 4.90 -1.77 11.72
CA TRP A 90 4.11 -2.99 11.66
C TRP A 90 3.08 -3.10 12.77
N ALA A 91 3.44 -2.75 14.01
CA ALA A 91 2.49 -2.75 15.13
C ALA A 91 1.33 -1.78 14.89
N CYS A 92 1.61 -0.57 14.39
CA CYS A 92 0.59 0.41 14.07
C CYS A 92 -0.31 -0.01 12.89
N GLU A 93 0.27 -0.58 11.83
CA GLU A 93 -0.48 -1.05 10.66
C GLU A 93 -1.38 -2.26 11.04
N LEU A 94 -0.86 -3.20 11.85
CA LEU A 94 -1.67 -4.29 12.41
C LEU A 94 -2.85 -3.77 13.20
N ASN A 95 -2.61 -2.83 14.11
CA ASN A 95 -3.66 -2.25 14.94
C ASN A 95 -4.72 -1.50 14.13
N TYR A 96 -4.30 -0.78 13.06
CA TYR A 96 -5.22 -0.04 12.21
C TYR A 96 -6.08 -0.96 11.33
N PHE A 97 -5.46 -1.90 10.61
CA PHE A 97 -6.16 -2.76 9.65
C PHE A 97 -6.89 -3.93 10.29
N PHE A 98 -6.46 -4.34 11.48
CA PHE A 98 -7.02 -5.45 12.24
C PHE A 98 -7.32 -5.00 13.68
N PRO A 99 -8.34 -4.13 13.87
CA PRO A 99 -8.58 -3.42 15.14
C PRO A 99 -9.06 -4.30 16.30
N SER A 100 -9.37 -5.57 16.05
CA SER A 100 -9.73 -6.52 17.09
C SER A 100 -8.52 -7.31 17.61
N LEU A 101 -7.36 -7.22 16.97
CA LEU A 101 -6.12 -7.80 17.50
C LEU A 101 -5.68 -7.09 18.76
N ARG A 102 -5.17 -7.86 19.72
CA ARG A 102 -4.44 -7.32 20.87
C ARG A 102 -2.97 -7.25 20.51
N VAL A 103 -2.49 -6.07 20.13
CA VAL A 103 -1.12 -5.87 19.65
C VAL A 103 -0.19 -5.51 20.81
N PHE A 104 0.90 -6.25 20.92
CA PHE A 104 1.97 -6.05 21.90
C PHE A 104 3.28 -5.78 21.15
N LEU A 105 4.10 -4.88 21.67
CA LEU A 105 5.42 -4.58 21.16
C LEU A 105 6.44 -4.69 22.29
N ALA A 106 7.51 -5.46 22.09
CA ALA A 106 8.55 -5.66 23.09
C ALA A 106 9.96 -5.48 22.50
N ASP A 107 10.84 -4.77 23.21
CA ASP A 107 12.23 -4.57 22.81
C ASP A 107 13.17 -4.41 24.01
N PHE A 108 14.46 -4.71 23.78
CA PHE A 108 15.51 -4.61 24.79
C PHE A 108 16.01 -3.17 24.97
N MET A 109 15.83 -2.32 23.96
CA MET A 109 16.12 -0.90 24.00
C MET A 109 15.16 -0.19 24.97
N PRO A 110 15.57 0.95 25.53
CA PRO A 110 14.77 1.68 26.52
C PRO A 110 13.55 2.41 25.93
N ARG A 111 13.47 2.55 24.60
CA ARG A 111 12.39 3.23 23.88
C ARG A 111 12.29 2.74 22.44
N CYS A 112 11.17 3.03 21.79
CA CYS A 112 11.07 2.89 20.34
C CYS A 112 12.00 3.86 19.59
N LEU A 113 12.28 3.49 18.34
CA LEU A 113 13.13 4.24 17.42
C LEU A 113 14.50 4.60 18.03
N GLY A 114 15.11 3.66 18.76
CA GLY A 114 16.29 3.87 19.60
C GLY A 114 17.37 4.84 19.05
N PRO A 115 17.92 4.65 17.84
CA PRO A 115 18.97 5.53 17.32
C PRO A 115 18.44 6.84 16.72
N LEU A 116 17.13 6.98 16.53
CA LEU A 116 16.49 8.14 15.91
C LEU A 116 16.13 9.22 16.96
N PRO A 117 15.78 10.44 16.52
CA PRO A 117 15.45 11.56 17.41
C PRO A 117 14.40 11.23 18.48
N GLU A 118 14.56 11.80 19.67
CA GLU A 118 13.68 11.54 20.82
C GLU A 118 12.26 12.04 20.60
N ASP A 119 12.09 13.17 19.92
CA ASP A 119 10.79 13.74 19.57
C ASP A 119 9.98 12.81 18.64
N ALA A 120 10.65 12.15 17.69
CA ALA A 120 10.02 11.15 16.83
C ALA A 120 9.58 9.91 17.63
N ALA A 121 10.43 9.44 18.55
CA ALA A 121 10.11 8.30 19.39
C ALA A 121 8.96 8.60 20.36
N ALA A 122 8.97 9.76 21.01
CA ALA A 122 7.88 10.20 21.88
C ALA A 122 6.56 10.26 21.11
N TYR A 123 6.56 10.83 19.91
CA TYR A 123 5.37 10.87 19.05
C TYR A 123 4.83 9.47 18.70
N CYS A 124 5.71 8.54 18.32
CA CYS A 124 5.30 7.17 18.01
C CYS A 124 4.81 6.42 19.26
N GLU A 125 5.44 6.63 20.40
CA GLU A 125 5.02 6.05 21.68
C GLU A 125 3.63 6.52 22.10
N ASP A 126 3.38 7.84 22.03
CA ASP A 126 2.08 8.43 22.34
C ASP A 126 0.99 7.92 21.39
N TYR A 127 1.31 7.79 20.09
CA TYR A 127 0.41 7.18 19.12
C TYR A 127 0.09 5.72 19.49
N MET A 128 1.11 4.89 19.72
CA MET A 128 0.90 3.48 20.07
C MET A 128 0.04 3.32 21.33
N ARG A 129 0.34 4.07 22.39
CA ARG A 129 -0.43 4.04 23.65
C ARG A 129 -1.87 4.49 23.47
N SER A 130 -2.10 5.59 22.76
CA SER A 130 -3.46 6.11 22.51
C SER A 130 -4.31 5.18 21.64
N HIS A 131 -3.69 4.29 20.88
CA HIS A 131 -4.36 3.33 20.01
C HIS A 131 -4.42 1.90 20.59
N GLY A 132 -4.08 1.72 21.87
CA GLY A 132 -4.22 0.45 22.58
C GLY A 132 -3.13 -0.58 22.30
N ILE A 133 -1.99 -0.16 21.72
CA ILE A 133 -0.82 -1.02 21.53
C ILE A 133 -0.03 -1.05 22.85
N SER A 134 0.16 -2.25 23.41
CA SER A 134 0.93 -2.44 24.64
C SER A 134 2.43 -2.49 24.36
N THR A 135 3.19 -1.51 24.84
CA THR A 135 4.65 -1.40 24.62
C THR A 135 5.43 -1.80 25.87
N GLN A 136 6.49 -2.59 25.70
CA GLN A 136 7.39 -3.04 26.78
C GLN A 136 8.85 -2.88 26.36
N TYR A 137 9.59 -2.12 27.16
CA TYR A 137 11.00 -1.79 26.90
C TYR A 137 11.93 -2.38 27.95
N ASN A 138 13.23 -2.37 27.68
CA ASN A 138 14.24 -2.98 28.55
C ASN A 138 13.97 -4.47 28.83
N VAL A 139 13.43 -5.17 27.82
CA VAL A 139 13.09 -6.59 27.86
C VAL A 139 13.79 -7.32 26.73
N LYS A 140 14.63 -8.30 27.06
CA LYS A 140 15.21 -9.18 26.05
C LYS A 140 14.18 -10.23 25.68
N TYR A 141 13.89 -10.35 24.38
CA TYR A 141 13.04 -11.42 23.86
C TYR A 141 13.68 -12.78 24.11
N ASP A 142 12.90 -13.69 24.68
CA ASP A 142 13.24 -15.08 24.87
C ASP A 142 11.95 -15.90 24.80
N GLU A 143 11.78 -16.63 23.71
CA GLU A 143 10.59 -17.45 23.46
C GLU A 143 10.40 -18.56 24.49
N ASN A 144 11.48 -19.02 25.13
CA ASN A 144 11.45 -20.13 26.08
C ASN A 144 11.33 -19.67 27.53
N SER A 145 11.43 -18.36 27.79
CA SER A 145 11.39 -17.80 29.14
C SER A 145 9.97 -17.45 29.57
N GLU A 146 9.45 -18.18 30.56
CA GLU A 146 8.17 -17.86 31.20
C GLU A 146 8.18 -16.45 31.83
N ALA A 147 9.31 -16.05 32.43
CA ALA A 147 9.47 -14.73 33.03
C ALA A 147 9.34 -13.60 31.99
N PHE A 148 9.82 -13.81 30.76
CA PHE A 148 9.61 -12.85 29.66
C PHE A 148 8.13 -12.70 29.34
N TRP A 149 7.42 -13.82 29.13
CA TRP A 149 6.00 -13.85 28.79
C TRP A 149 5.12 -13.21 29.87
N GLN A 150 5.41 -13.50 31.14
CA GLN A 150 4.76 -12.85 32.29
C GLN A 150 5.02 -11.33 32.28
N ARG A 151 6.27 -10.91 32.09
CA ARG A 151 6.66 -9.49 32.12
C ARG A 151 5.98 -8.66 31.02
N ILE A 152 5.72 -9.23 29.85
CA ILE A 152 5.06 -8.51 28.76
C ILE A 152 3.52 -8.61 28.79
N GLY A 153 2.95 -9.28 29.79
CA GLY A 153 1.49 -9.43 29.94
C GLY A 153 0.87 -10.46 29.00
N LEU A 154 1.64 -11.47 28.57
CA LEU A 154 1.20 -12.58 27.71
C LEU A 154 1.60 -13.94 28.31
N PRO A 155 1.10 -14.32 29.50
CA PRO A 155 1.51 -15.56 30.18
C PRO A 155 1.20 -16.82 29.37
N GLU A 156 0.12 -16.82 28.58
CA GLU A 156 -0.27 -17.91 27.68
C GLU A 156 0.43 -17.86 26.31
N ARG A 157 1.41 -16.96 26.14
CA ARG A 157 2.11 -16.66 24.89
C ARG A 157 1.21 -15.96 23.87
N ALA A 158 1.85 -15.39 22.85
CA ALA A 158 1.12 -14.74 21.75
C ALA A 158 0.63 -15.78 20.73
N ASP A 159 -0.58 -15.59 20.19
CA ASP A 159 -1.09 -16.41 19.08
C ASP A 159 -0.23 -16.28 17.82
N ARG A 160 0.41 -15.10 17.64
CA ARG A 160 1.37 -14.83 16.57
C ARG A 160 2.49 -13.95 17.07
N THR A 161 3.72 -14.28 16.68
CA THR A 161 4.91 -13.45 16.98
C THR A 161 5.63 -13.06 15.68
N TYR A 162 5.91 -11.76 15.54
CA TYR A 162 6.74 -11.21 14.48
C TYR A 162 8.06 -10.73 15.07
N VAL A 163 9.17 -11.40 14.72
CA VAL A 163 10.50 -10.96 15.16
C VAL A 163 11.12 -10.04 14.11
N LEU A 164 11.02 -8.74 14.37
CA LEU A 164 11.54 -7.66 13.54
C LEU A 164 12.78 -6.99 14.15
N SER A 165 13.31 -7.57 15.25
CA SER A 165 14.54 -7.13 15.89
C SER A 165 15.76 -7.80 15.25
N GLY A 166 16.81 -6.98 15.07
CA GLY A 166 18.10 -7.40 14.52
C GLY A 166 18.05 -7.72 13.02
N ALA A 167 18.98 -7.12 12.27
CA ALA A 167 19.19 -7.50 10.87
C ALA A 167 20.08 -8.74 10.80
N LYS A 168 19.76 -9.68 9.90
CA LYS A 168 20.53 -10.89 9.61
C LYS A 168 21.03 -10.82 8.17
N HIS A 169 22.29 -11.13 7.94
CA HIS A 169 22.85 -11.15 6.58
C HIS A 169 22.27 -12.31 5.76
N SER A 170 22.20 -12.15 4.43
CA SER A 170 21.74 -13.18 3.48
C SER A 170 22.89 -13.69 2.59
N ASN A 171 24.13 -13.51 3.06
CA ASN A 171 25.35 -13.64 2.24
C ASN A 171 26.01 -15.02 2.32
N TYR A 172 25.26 -16.08 2.63
CA TYR A 172 25.79 -17.42 2.90
C TYR A 172 26.58 -18.06 1.74
N PHE A 173 26.46 -17.51 0.54
CA PHE A 173 27.18 -17.92 -0.66
C PHE A 173 28.53 -17.21 -0.85
N VAL A 174 28.82 -16.18 -0.06
CA VAL A 174 30.09 -15.44 -0.10
C VAL A 174 31.08 -16.09 0.86
N ASP A 175 32.34 -16.21 0.44
CA ASP A 175 33.43 -16.72 1.26
C ASP A 175 33.54 -15.97 2.60
N GLU A 176 33.76 -16.70 3.69
CA GLU A 176 33.95 -16.15 5.03
C GLU A 176 35.12 -15.15 5.08
N ALA A 177 36.13 -15.32 4.22
CA ALA A 177 37.23 -14.38 4.07
C ALA A 177 36.78 -12.97 3.64
N ALA A 178 35.65 -12.84 2.93
CA ALA A 178 35.07 -11.59 2.47
C ALA A 178 33.87 -11.10 3.31
N GLN A 179 33.60 -11.77 4.43
CA GLN A 179 32.53 -11.43 5.36
C GLN A 179 33.05 -10.74 6.62
N SER A 180 32.27 -9.83 7.18
CA SER A 180 32.61 -9.14 8.42
C SER A 180 32.49 -10.08 9.63
N GLN A 181 33.41 -9.98 10.58
CA GLN A 181 33.30 -10.72 11.85
C GLN A 181 32.28 -10.11 12.81
N ARG A 182 32.07 -8.79 12.72
CA ARG A 182 31.16 -8.01 13.55
C ARG A 182 30.22 -7.21 12.66
N GLY A 183 29.16 -6.68 13.26
CA GLY A 183 28.17 -5.85 12.60
C GLY A 183 26.76 -6.10 13.16
N PRO A 184 25.73 -5.48 12.57
CA PRO A 184 24.35 -5.74 12.94
C PRO A 184 24.06 -7.26 12.96
N GLY A 185 23.44 -7.77 14.04
CA GLY A 185 23.08 -9.19 14.15
C GLY A 185 24.23 -10.21 14.18
N GLY A 186 25.48 -9.77 14.44
CA GLY A 186 26.59 -10.67 14.74
C GLY A 186 27.62 -10.90 13.63
N GLY A 187 27.56 -10.18 12.50
CA GLY A 187 28.54 -10.29 11.40
C GLY A 187 27.96 -10.92 10.11
N GLY A 188 28.82 -11.38 9.22
CA GLY A 188 28.44 -12.03 7.95
C GLY A 188 28.12 -11.06 6.79
N TRP A 189 28.41 -9.78 6.97
CA TRP A 189 28.16 -8.74 5.96
C TRP A 189 29.30 -8.68 4.95
N ILE A 190 29.00 -8.41 3.68
CA ILE A 190 30.03 -8.34 2.63
C ILE A 190 30.90 -7.11 2.87
N LEU A 191 32.21 -7.32 2.99
CA LEU A 191 33.18 -6.24 3.12
C LEU A 191 33.42 -5.61 1.74
N VAL A 192 33.42 -4.29 1.68
CA VAL A 192 33.64 -3.54 0.44
C VAL A 192 34.66 -2.42 0.64
N ASN A 193 35.39 -2.08 -0.42
CA ASN A 193 36.24 -0.89 -0.45
C ASN A 193 35.43 0.37 -0.85
N GLN A 194 36.09 1.53 -0.90
CA GLN A 194 35.46 2.80 -1.28
C GLN A 194 34.80 2.79 -2.67
N PHE A 195 35.17 1.87 -3.55
CA PHE A 195 34.61 1.74 -4.89
C PHE A 195 33.46 0.73 -4.96
N LEU A 196 33.04 0.17 -3.82
CA LEU A 196 32.05 -0.89 -3.66
C LEU A 196 32.47 -2.26 -4.22
N GLN A 197 33.78 -2.44 -4.47
CA GLN A 197 34.33 -3.76 -4.81
C GLN A 197 34.42 -4.59 -3.54
N VAL A 198 34.07 -5.87 -3.64
CA VAL A 198 34.18 -6.82 -2.54
C VAL A 198 35.65 -7.05 -2.19
N VAL A 199 35.95 -7.02 -0.90
CA VAL A 199 37.29 -7.24 -0.37
C VAL A 199 37.30 -8.31 0.71
N THR A 200 38.45 -8.94 0.91
CA THR A 200 38.69 -9.84 2.02
C THR A 200 38.97 -9.05 3.31
N LYS A 201 39.00 -9.74 4.46
CA LYS A 201 39.42 -9.20 5.77
C LYS A 201 40.86 -8.63 5.76
N THR A 202 41.70 -8.98 4.77
CA THR A 202 43.05 -8.42 4.59
C THR A 202 43.08 -7.19 3.67
N GLY A 203 41.93 -6.86 3.05
CA GLY A 203 41.78 -5.72 2.13
C GLY A 203 42.07 -6.07 0.66
N GLU A 204 42.33 -7.33 0.35
CA GLU A 204 42.55 -7.81 -1.01
C GLU A 204 41.23 -7.86 -1.80
N ARG A 205 41.30 -7.59 -3.10
CA ARG A 205 40.10 -7.59 -3.95
C ARG A 205 39.64 -9.02 -4.24
N TRP A 206 38.41 -9.33 -3.87
CA TRP A 206 37.81 -10.64 -4.15
C TRP A 206 37.41 -10.75 -5.64
N GLY A 207 37.53 -11.95 -6.21
CA GLY A 207 37.21 -12.20 -7.63
C GLY A 207 37.96 -11.27 -8.60
N GLY A 208 39.25 -10.97 -8.33
CA GLY A 208 40.06 -10.07 -9.15
C GLY A 208 39.64 -8.59 -9.13
N GLY A 209 38.67 -8.22 -8.30
CA GLY A 209 38.09 -6.88 -8.27
C GLY A 209 36.85 -6.69 -9.16
N ASN A 210 36.26 -7.78 -9.65
CA ASN A 210 35.07 -7.76 -10.51
C ASN A 210 33.75 -7.94 -9.81
N ILE A 211 33.83 -8.22 -8.53
CA ILE A 211 32.67 -8.47 -7.71
C ILE A 211 32.44 -7.21 -6.90
N PHE A 212 31.23 -6.69 -7.01
CA PHE A 212 30.74 -5.52 -6.30
C PHE A 212 29.61 -5.93 -5.38
N ALA A 213 29.38 -5.19 -4.31
CA ALA A 213 28.22 -5.41 -3.44
C ALA A 213 27.58 -4.08 -3.02
N VAL A 214 26.25 -4.04 -2.91
CA VAL A 214 25.47 -2.83 -2.64
C VAL A 214 24.23 -3.11 -1.78
N GLY A 215 23.72 -2.08 -1.13
CA GLY A 215 22.52 -2.14 -0.30
C GLY A 215 22.75 -2.85 1.02
N ASP A 216 21.71 -3.50 1.54
CA ASP A 216 21.69 -3.99 2.91
C ASP A 216 22.66 -5.15 3.17
N CYS A 217 23.20 -5.79 2.13
CA CYS A 217 24.12 -6.92 2.29
C CYS A 217 25.55 -6.50 2.68
N VAL A 218 25.89 -5.21 2.59
CA VAL A 218 27.26 -4.72 2.81
C VAL A 218 27.52 -4.24 4.23
N SER A 219 28.80 -4.30 4.61
CA SER A 219 29.37 -3.53 5.72
C SER A 219 30.41 -2.58 5.15
N SER A 220 30.24 -1.28 5.42
CA SER A 220 31.23 -0.25 5.09
C SER A 220 32.21 0.01 6.22
N SER A 221 31.98 -0.58 7.39
CA SER A 221 32.85 -0.49 8.56
C SER A 221 33.51 -1.84 8.88
N GLY A 222 34.84 -1.89 9.01
CA GLY A 222 35.56 -3.05 9.53
C GLY A 222 36.98 -3.24 8.97
N GLU A 223 37.94 -3.42 9.90
CA GLU A 223 39.35 -3.92 9.90
C GLU A 223 40.19 -3.95 8.61
N ALA A 224 39.62 -4.21 7.44
CA ALA A 224 40.30 -4.37 6.16
C ALA A 224 40.27 -3.12 5.28
N SER A 225 39.20 -2.32 5.40
CA SER A 225 39.01 -1.16 4.55
C SER A 225 39.73 0.05 5.18
N LYS A 226 40.78 0.56 4.54
CA LYS A 226 41.32 1.92 4.76
C LYS A 226 40.31 3.04 4.45
N TRP A 227 39.04 2.69 4.32
CA TRP A 227 37.92 3.53 3.97
C TRP A 227 37.15 3.84 5.24
N ASP A 228 37.39 5.04 5.80
CA ASP A 228 36.79 5.51 7.05
C ASP A 228 35.36 6.04 6.81
N LEU A 229 34.49 5.22 6.22
CA LEU A 229 33.08 5.56 6.05
C LEU A 229 32.26 4.88 7.17
N PRO A 230 31.51 5.65 7.97
CA PRO A 230 30.57 5.07 8.94
C PRO A 230 29.62 4.08 8.28
N GLN A 231 29.10 3.12 9.06
CA GLN A 231 28.11 2.18 8.56
C GLN A 231 26.91 2.93 7.99
N LEU A 232 26.66 2.73 6.69
CA LEU A 232 25.50 3.33 6.05
C LEU A 232 24.20 2.70 6.59
N PRO A 233 23.15 3.52 6.82
CA PRO A 233 21.82 3.01 7.10
C PRO A 233 21.38 2.04 5.99
N LYS A 234 20.84 0.90 6.42
CA LYS A 234 20.27 -0.12 5.54
C LYS A 234 18.87 0.31 5.12
N THR A 235 18.82 1.29 4.20
CA THR A 235 17.60 1.91 3.67
C THR A 235 17.67 2.05 2.15
N GLY A 236 16.52 2.26 1.49
CA GLY A 236 16.44 2.27 0.03
C GLY A 236 17.30 3.34 -0.66
N PHE A 237 17.37 4.55 -0.11
CA PHE A 237 18.11 5.65 -0.76
C PHE A 237 19.63 5.41 -0.80
N PRO A 238 20.31 5.05 0.31
CA PRO A 238 21.70 4.58 0.28
C PRO A 238 21.93 3.42 -0.69
N ALA A 239 21.04 2.42 -0.70
CA ALA A 239 21.15 1.28 -1.59
C ALA A 239 21.12 1.69 -3.07
N GLU A 240 20.21 2.59 -3.45
CA GLU A 240 20.11 3.14 -4.81
C GLU A 240 21.37 3.93 -5.19
N GLN A 241 21.86 4.80 -4.31
CA GLN A 241 23.09 5.56 -4.55
C GLN A 241 24.31 4.64 -4.71
N GLN A 242 24.43 3.62 -3.87
CA GLN A 242 25.46 2.59 -4.01
C GLN A 242 25.34 1.85 -5.34
N ALA A 243 24.13 1.44 -5.76
CA ALA A 243 23.91 0.77 -7.03
C ALA A 243 24.31 1.64 -8.23
N MET A 244 23.93 2.92 -8.23
CA MET A 244 24.34 3.88 -9.25
C MET A 244 25.87 4.02 -9.32
N GLN A 245 26.53 4.08 -8.17
CA GLN A 245 27.98 4.23 -8.07
C GLN A 245 28.71 2.96 -8.49
N ALA A 246 28.25 1.78 -8.08
CA ALA A 246 28.79 0.49 -8.52
C ALA A 246 28.64 0.33 -10.04
N ALA A 247 27.46 0.61 -10.60
CA ALA A 247 27.23 0.56 -12.05
C ALA A 247 28.16 1.49 -12.83
N ARG A 248 28.45 2.69 -12.30
CA ARG A 248 29.43 3.60 -12.89
C ARG A 248 30.85 3.03 -12.86
N ASN A 249 31.25 2.44 -11.74
CA ASN A 249 32.57 1.85 -11.55
C ASN A 249 32.77 0.61 -12.44
N ILE A 250 31.75 -0.25 -12.56
CA ILE A 250 31.73 -1.39 -13.48
C ILE A 250 31.92 -0.91 -14.93
N LYS A 251 31.17 0.10 -15.39
CA LYS A 251 31.33 0.68 -16.74
C LYS A 251 32.73 1.23 -16.99
N ALA A 252 33.41 1.76 -15.97
CA ALA A 252 34.78 2.24 -16.09
C ALA A 252 35.78 1.09 -16.25
N LEU A 253 35.60 -0.01 -15.50
CA LEU A 253 36.44 -1.22 -15.61
C LEU A 253 36.21 -1.97 -16.92
N ASP A 254 34.95 -2.18 -17.31
CA ASP A 254 34.55 -2.81 -18.55
C ASP A 254 35.22 -2.15 -19.77
N ARG A 255 35.13 -0.82 -19.84
CA ARG A 255 35.82 -0.05 -20.88
C ARG A 255 37.34 -0.20 -20.83
N ARG A 256 37.94 -0.27 -19.64
CA ARG A 256 39.40 -0.44 -19.52
C ARG A 256 39.87 -1.81 -20.02
N TRP A 257 39.06 -2.84 -19.86
CA TRP A 257 39.44 -4.21 -20.17
C TRP A 257 39.07 -4.65 -21.57
N PHE A 258 37.90 -4.23 -22.06
CA PHE A 258 37.37 -4.69 -23.33
C PHE A 258 37.49 -3.65 -24.45
N ALA A 259 37.79 -2.37 -24.16
CA ALA A 259 38.03 -1.38 -25.21
C ALA A 259 39.46 -1.46 -25.77
N LYS A 260 39.75 -2.52 -26.54
CA LYS A 260 40.83 -2.47 -27.53
C LYS A 260 40.34 -1.61 -28.71
N ARG A 261 40.71 -0.32 -28.74
CA ARG A 261 40.35 0.76 -29.70
C ARG A 261 39.01 1.46 -29.45
N CYS A 262 39.08 2.70 -28.96
CA CYS A 262 38.03 3.70 -29.17
C CYS A 262 38.10 4.15 -30.65
N LEU A 263 37.61 3.33 -31.58
CA LEU A 263 37.47 3.72 -32.99
C LEU A 263 36.36 4.77 -33.08
N GLY A 264 36.73 6.05 -33.13
CA GLY A 264 35.82 7.18 -33.34
C GLY A 264 35.86 8.28 -32.27
N CYS A 265 36.68 8.14 -31.22
CA CYS A 265 36.74 9.12 -30.15
C CYS A 265 37.74 10.23 -30.52
N VAL A 266 37.24 11.32 -31.11
CA VAL A 266 38.02 12.56 -31.27
C VAL A 266 38.43 13.01 -29.86
N PRO A 267 39.73 13.21 -29.58
CA PRO A 267 40.20 13.66 -28.27
C PRO A 267 39.87 15.15 -28.13
N ARG A 268 38.61 15.47 -27.83
CA ARG A 268 38.25 16.76 -27.27
C ARG A 268 38.22 16.61 -25.75
N GLU A 269 39.13 17.33 -25.10
CA GLU A 269 39.11 17.50 -23.64
C GLU A 269 37.68 17.81 -23.17
N GLY A 270 37.15 17.00 -22.26
CA GLY A 270 35.88 17.26 -21.58
C GLY A 270 34.65 16.44 -22.00
N LEU A 271 34.66 15.65 -23.09
CA LEU A 271 33.47 14.87 -23.50
C LEU A 271 33.47 13.38 -23.06
N CYS A 272 34.63 12.82 -22.71
CA CYS A 272 34.74 11.46 -22.18
C CYS A 272 34.65 11.49 -20.65
N SER A 273 33.62 10.88 -20.05
CA SER A 273 33.55 10.71 -18.59
C SER A 273 34.85 10.08 -18.07
N PRO A 274 35.42 10.57 -16.94
CA PRO A 274 36.77 10.21 -16.53
C PRO A 274 36.91 8.70 -16.29
N TRP A 275 38.06 8.18 -16.71
CA TRP A 275 38.49 6.77 -16.72
C TRP A 275 38.74 6.16 -15.33
N HIS A 276 38.21 6.76 -14.28
CA HIS A 276 38.64 6.48 -12.92
C HIS A 276 37.45 6.01 -12.09
N LEU A 277 37.70 4.99 -11.27
CA LEU A 277 36.75 4.57 -10.25
C LEU A 277 36.46 5.75 -9.34
N ARG A 278 35.19 5.93 -9.01
CA ARG A 278 34.77 6.98 -8.09
C ARG A 278 34.44 6.39 -6.73
N PRO A 279 34.97 6.98 -5.65
CA PRO A 279 34.65 6.53 -4.31
C PRO A 279 33.18 6.82 -4.01
N THR A 280 32.58 5.96 -3.21
CA THR A 280 31.28 6.15 -2.59
C THR A 280 31.41 7.12 -1.43
N TRP A 281 30.36 7.88 -1.17
CA TRP A 281 30.27 8.87 -0.09
C TRP A 281 29.08 8.56 0.81
N PHE A 282 29.00 9.20 1.97
CA PHE A 282 27.81 9.14 2.82
C PHE A 282 26.67 9.94 2.15
N PRO A 283 25.60 9.29 1.65
CA PRO A 283 24.56 10.02 0.92
C PRO A 283 23.83 11.01 1.83
N TRP A 284 23.58 12.23 1.35
CA TRP A 284 22.92 13.28 2.12
C TRP A 284 21.54 12.88 2.66
N ALA A 285 20.83 12.04 1.91
CA ALA A 285 19.50 11.51 2.24
C ALA A 285 19.54 10.11 2.89
N ALA A 286 20.72 9.61 3.30
CA ALA A 286 20.82 8.33 3.98
C ALA A 286 20.04 8.27 5.31
N GLY A 287 19.84 9.44 5.93
CA GLY A 287 19.12 9.64 7.17
C GLY A 287 17.65 10.01 7.03
N ILE A 288 17.01 9.71 5.90
CA ILE A 288 15.58 9.95 5.74
C ILE A 288 14.82 8.70 6.15
N PHE A 289 13.93 8.86 7.14
CA PHE A 289 13.05 7.80 7.60
C PHE A 289 11.61 8.30 7.55
N ALA A 290 10.77 7.64 6.75
CA ALA A 290 9.32 7.84 6.76
C ALA A 290 8.69 6.64 7.46
N ILE A 291 8.09 6.88 8.62
CA ILE A 291 7.55 5.85 9.49
C ILE A 291 6.04 6.03 9.51
N SER A 292 5.31 5.09 8.92
CA SER A 292 3.85 5.08 8.94
C SER A 292 3.37 4.65 10.32
N LEU A 293 2.36 5.32 10.85
CA LEU A 293 1.65 4.89 12.06
C LEU A 293 0.24 4.41 11.68
N GLY A 294 0.07 3.86 10.49
CA GLY A 294 -1.22 3.68 9.81
C GLY A 294 -1.35 4.58 8.58
N PRO A 295 -2.49 4.57 7.87
CA PRO A 295 -2.67 5.32 6.64
C PRO A 295 -2.97 6.82 6.85
N GLU A 296 -3.27 7.24 8.08
CA GLU A 296 -3.67 8.61 8.41
C GLU A 296 -2.64 9.37 9.25
N ASP A 297 -1.60 8.69 9.73
CA ASP A 297 -0.58 9.28 10.60
C ASP A 297 0.82 8.72 10.28
N GLY A 298 1.85 9.46 10.66
CA GLY A 298 3.23 9.06 10.45
C GLY A 298 4.20 10.09 11.01
N VAL A 299 5.48 9.78 10.90
CA VAL A 299 6.58 10.71 11.18
C VAL A 299 7.62 10.62 10.06
N VAL A 300 8.10 11.77 9.59
CA VAL A 300 9.21 11.86 8.65
C VAL A 300 10.39 12.52 9.35
N ILE A 301 11.50 11.81 9.40
CA ILE A 301 12.77 12.26 9.94
C ILE A 301 13.71 12.52 8.77
N VAL A 302 14.47 13.60 8.85
CA VAL A 302 15.51 13.95 7.88
C VAL A 302 16.84 14.20 8.58
N GLY A 303 17.93 13.93 7.86
CA GLY A 303 19.28 14.24 8.33
C GLY A 303 19.77 13.39 9.51
N ALA A 304 19.17 12.21 9.76
CA ALA A 304 19.72 11.26 10.70
C ALA A 304 21.09 10.73 10.22
N LYS A 305 22.03 10.62 11.13
CA LYS A 305 23.41 10.19 10.88
C LYS A 305 23.71 8.96 11.73
N TYR A 306 24.98 8.54 11.74
CA TYR A 306 25.47 7.47 12.59
C TYR A 306 25.47 7.83 14.10
N GLU A 307 25.40 9.12 14.43
CA GLU A 307 25.25 9.61 15.80
C GLU A 307 23.84 9.31 16.34
N LYS A 308 23.74 8.71 17.53
CA LYS A 308 22.45 8.41 18.15
C LYS A 308 21.68 9.71 18.43
N GLY A 309 20.37 9.69 18.16
CA GLY A 309 19.49 10.84 18.35
C GLY A 309 19.65 11.93 17.28
N SER A 310 20.54 11.75 16.30
CA SER A 310 20.71 12.71 15.22
C SER A 310 19.55 12.68 14.22
N GLY A 311 19.40 13.78 13.49
CA GLY A 311 18.27 14.03 12.59
C GLY A 311 17.25 14.96 13.22
N ARG A 312 16.23 15.31 12.45
CA ARG A 312 15.13 16.18 12.88
C ARG A 312 13.82 15.65 12.32
N VAL A 313 12.76 15.72 13.12
CA VAL A 313 11.40 15.51 12.62
C VAL A 313 11.07 16.64 11.64
N TYR A 314 10.90 16.30 10.38
CA TYR A 314 10.48 17.22 9.33
C TYR A 314 8.97 17.45 9.37
N CYS A 315 8.19 16.38 9.51
CA CYS A 315 6.74 16.46 9.67
C CYS A 315 6.19 15.24 10.41
N ARG A 316 4.98 15.37 10.93
CA ARG A 316 4.23 14.36 11.70
C ARG A 316 2.73 14.44 11.39
N GLY A 317 1.93 13.46 11.78
CA GLY A 317 0.49 13.47 11.57
C GLY A 317 0.09 13.15 10.14
N ALA A 318 -1.10 13.59 9.76
CA ALA A 318 -1.64 13.45 8.41
C ALA A 318 -0.72 14.03 7.31
N LEU A 319 0.09 15.05 7.62
CA LEU A 319 1.08 15.60 6.69
C LEU A 319 2.20 14.61 6.35
N ALA A 320 2.66 13.84 7.34
CA ALA A 320 3.63 12.77 7.12
C ALA A 320 3.00 11.61 6.33
N ALA A 321 1.74 11.27 6.62
CA ALA A 321 1.01 10.25 5.87
C ALA A 321 0.74 10.66 4.41
N ALA A 322 0.48 11.95 4.13
CA ALA A 322 0.19 12.46 2.78
C ALA A 322 1.39 12.40 1.82
N ILE A 323 2.63 12.41 2.34
CA ILE A 323 3.85 12.21 1.54
C ILE A 323 3.87 10.83 0.85
N LYS A 324 3.02 9.89 1.29
CA LYS A 324 2.86 8.53 0.75
C LYS A 324 2.00 8.47 -0.53
N VAL A 325 1.25 9.53 -0.89
CA VAL A 325 0.26 9.47 -1.99
C VAL A 325 0.86 9.87 -3.35
N ASN A 326 1.57 8.95 -3.99
CA ASN A 326 1.68 8.92 -5.45
C ASN A 326 0.50 8.11 -5.99
N LEU A 327 -0.37 8.74 -6.78
CA LEU A 327 -1.44 8.01 -7.46
C LEU A 327 -0.86 7.33 -8.69
N CYS A 328 -0.96 6.01 -8.75
CA CYS A 328 -0.73 5.27 -9.99
C CYS A 328 -2.06 5.05 -10.73
N ALA A 329 -2.00 4.65 -12.00
CA ALA A 329 -3.20 4.40 -12.81
C ALA A 329 -4.17 3.35 -12.21
N ALA A 330 -3.70 2.49 -11.29
CA ALA A 330 -4.55 1.50 -10.62
C ALA A 330 -5.44 2.09 -9.51
N ASP A 331 -5.07 3.24 -8.94
CA ASP A 331 -5.76 3.88 -7.80
C ASP A 331 -6.39 5.24 -8.19
N TRP A 332 -6.68 5.43 -9.48
CA TRP A 332 -7.14 6.71 -10.02
C TRP A 332 -8.53 7.11 -9.49
N PRO A 333 -8.71 8.30 -8.90
CA PRO A 333 -10.01 8.80 -8.52
C PRO A 333 -10.80 9.16 -9.79
N GLU A 334 -11.92 8.50 -10.03
CA GLU A 334 -12.87 8.93 -11.06
C GLU A 334 -13.64 10.17 -10.59
N SER A 335 -14.24 10.91 -11.54
CA SER A 335 -14.99 12.14 -11.25
C SER A 335 -16.11 11.98 -10.22
N ASP A 336 -16.60 10.76 -9.98
CA ASP A 336 -17.62 10.44 -8.97
C ASP A 336 -17.07 10.11 -7.56
N ALA A 337 -15.76 10.25 -7.34
CA ALA A 337 -15.16 10.08 -6.03
C ALA A 337 -15.78 11.04 -4.98
N SER A 338 -15.97 10.56 -3.75
CA SER A 338 -16.57 11.35 -2.66
C SER A 338 -15.64 12.45 -2.12
N LYS A 339 -14.33 12.26 -2.24
CA LYS A 339 -13.28 13.23 -1.91
C LYS A 339 -12.91 14.03 -3.16
N LEU A 340 -12.56 15.31 -2.97
CA LEU A 340 -12.00 16.14 -4.04
C LEU A 340 -10.48 16.02 -4.02
N TYR A 341 -9.89 15.66 -5.14
CA TYR A 341 -8.45 15.51 -5.32
C TYR A 341 -7.91 16.68 -6.14
N LEU A 342 -6.88 17.37 -5.65
CA LEU A 342 -6.06 18.25 -6.46
C LEU A 342 -4.83 17.47 -6.93
N VAL A 343 -4.86 17.03 -8.18
CA VAL A 343 -3.84 16.17 -8.78
C VAL A 343 -2.85 16.98 -9.60
N MET A 344 -1.56 16.79 -9.35
CA MET A 344 -0.47 17.33 -10.14
C MET A 344 0.13 16.25 -11.04
N PHE A 345 -0.07 16.41 -12.35
CA PHE A 345 0.69 15.68 -13.36
C PHE A 345 2.06 16.33 -13.51
N HIS A 346 3.12 15.58 -13.20
CA HIS A 346 4.47 16.10 -13.10
C HIS A 346 5.52 15.21 -13.74
N SER A 347 6.73 15.75 -13.79
CA SER A 347 7.97 14.98 -13.91
C SER A 347 8.91 15.31 -12.76
N SER A 348 9.52 14.28 -12.20
CA SER A 348 10.57 14.32 -11.17
C SER A 348 11.77 15.19 -11.56
N ARG A 349 12.01 15.35 -12.87
CA ARG A 349 13.10 16.16 -13.45
C ARG A 349 12.71 17.61 -13.78
N CYS A 350 11.46 18.01 -13.54
CA CYS A 350 10.97 19.34 -13.87
C CYS A 350 11.16 20.32 -12.71
N GLY A 351 11.99 21.35 -12.90
CA GLY A 351 12.22 22.40 -11.90
C GLY A 351 10.94 23.14 -11.47
N HIS A 352 10.06 23.47 -12.42
CA HIS A 352 8.77 24.11 -12.11
C HIS A 352 7.86 23.23 -11.22
N CYS A 353 7.90 21.90 -11.38
CA CYS A 353 7.16 20.99 -10.51
C CYS A 353 7.74 20.98 -9.09
N GLN A 354 9.07 21.01 -8.97
CA GLN A 354 9.75 21.04 -7.68
C GLN A 354 9.43 22.31 -6.90
N SER A 355 9.38 23.46 -7.57
CA SER A 355 9.00 24.75 -6.95
C SER A 355 7.52 24.80 -6.52
N LEU A 356 6.63 24.08 -7.21
CA LEU A 356 5.19 24.08 -6.92
C LEU A 356 4.78 23.10 -5.80
N ARG A 357 5.56 22.04 -5.55
CA ARG A 357 5.27 21.03 -4.52
C ARG A 357 5.04 21.61 -3.11
N PRO A 358 5.91 22.48 -2.57
CA PRO A 358 5.71 23.05 -1.24
C PRO A 358 4.39 23.82 -1.11
N LEU A 359 4.02 24.55 -2.16
CA LEU A 359 2.77 25.32 -2.21
C LEU A 359 1.54 24.40 -2.17
N LEU A 360 1.54 23.32 -2.96
CA LEU A 360 0.44 22.35 -2.94
C LEU A 360 0.33 21.63 -1.60
N GLN A 361 1.46 21.35 -0.93
CA GLN A 361 1.46 20.77 0.41
C GLN A 361 0.85 21.72 1.46
N GLN A 362 1.16 23.02 1.40
CA GLN A 362 0.54 24.04 2.25
C GLN A 362 -0.96 24.24 1.95
N LEU A 363 -1.38 24.06 0.70
CA LEU A 363 -2.78 24.07 0.33
C LEU A 363 -3.53 22.87 0.91
N ALA A 364 -2.91 21.68 0.91
CA ALA A 364 -3.48 20.45 1.44
C ALA A 364 -3.78 20.55 2.94
N SER A 365 -2.88 21.15 3.72
CA SER A 365 -3.07 21.30 5.17
C SER A 365 -4.11 22.35 5.55
N GLY A 366 -4.36 23.33 4.69
CA GLY A 366 -5.27 24.44 4.96
C GLY A 366 -6.68 24.32 4.36
N LEU A 367 -7.06 23.16 3.79
CA LEU A 367 -8.35 22.97 3.13
C LEU A 367 -9.01 21.64 3.54
N ASP A 368 -10.10 21.73 4.29
CA ASP A 368 -10.90 20.56 4.64
C ASP A 368 -11.56 19.92 3.42
N GLY A 369 -11.34 18.62 3.26
CA GLY A 369 -11.96 17.77 2.24
C GLY A 369 -11.29 17.80 0.86
N VAL A 370 -10.08 18.36 0.75
CA VAL A 370 -9.26 18.32 -0.47
C VAL A 370 -8.02 17.47 -0.22
N THR A 371 -7.81 16.45 -1.03
CA THR A 371 -6.59 15.62 -1.01
C THR A 371 -5.66 16.06 -2.13
N VAL A 372 -4.40 16.35 -1.83
CA VAL A 372 -3.40 16.64 -2.86
C VAL A 372 -2.70 15.36 -3.27
N ALA A 373 -2.49 15.17 -4.57
CA ALA A 373 -1.86 13.97 -5.12
C ALA A 373 -0.95 14.30 -6.31
N GLY A 374 -0.02 13.40 -6.62
CA GLY A 374 0.91 13.51 -7.75
C GLY A 374 0.84 12.30 -8.69
N VAL A 375 1.07 12.55 -9.99
CA VAL A 375 1.25 11.53 -11.03
C VAL A 375 2.56 11.82 -11.77
N GLU A 376 3.50 10.87 -11.72
CA GLU A 376 4.75 10.91 -12.49
C GLU A 376 4.49 10.42 -13.92
N CYS A 377 4.26 11.35 -14.84
CA CYS A 377 3.93 11.03 -16.23
C CYS A 377 5.03 10.34 -17.06
N PRO A 378 6.34 10.56 -16.80
CA PRO A 378 7.39 9.79 -17.44
C PRO A 378 7.38 8.28 -17.13
N GLU A 379 6.74 7.87 -16.03
CA GLU A 379 6.63 6.47 -15.64
C GLU A 379 5.72 5.70 -16.62
N GLU A 380 6.16 4.54 -17.10
CA GLU A 380 5.46 3.77 -18.15
C GLU A 380 4.01 3.45 -17.77
N SER A 381 3.80 3.06 -16.50
CA SER A 381 2.51 2.75 -15.88
C SER A 381 1.50 3.91 -15.95
N ASN A 382 1.98 5.16 -16.02
CA ASN A 382 1.15 6.37 -15.98
C ASN A 382 1.00 7.05 -17.35
N ARG A 383 1.73 6.62 -18.38
CA ARG A 383 1.70 7.27 -19.71
C ARG A 383 0.31 7.31 -20.33
N GLN A 384 -0.45 6.21 -20.24
CA GLN A 384 -1.81 6.16 -20.77
C GLN A 384 -2.74 7.15 -20.06
N LEU A 385 -2.58 7.27 -18.74
CA LEU A 385 -3.34 8.20 -17.92
C LEU A 385 -2.98 9.66 -18.27
N CYS A 386 -1.70 10.00 -18.36
CA CYS A 386 -1.28 11.36 -18.75
C CYS A 386 -1.71 11.73 -20.18
N ARG A 387 -1.78 10.75 -21.10
CA ARG A 387 -2.39 10.95 -22.42
C ARG A 387 -3.90 11.18 -22.34
N ARG A 388 -4.64 10.42 -21.52
CA ARG A 388 -6.10 10.61 -21.29
C ARG A 388 -6.40 12.04 -20.84
N TYR A 389 -5.56 12.60 -19.96
CA TYR A 389 -5.71 13.97 -19.45
C TYR A 389 -5.05 15.05 -20.33
N ASN A 390 -4.59 14.68 -21.53
CA ASN A 390 -3.95 15.57 -22.49
C ASN A 390 -2.85 16.46 -21.86
N VAL A 391 -1.99 15.83 -21.06
CA VAL A 391 -0.87 16.50 -20.40
C VAL A 391 0.22 16.77 -21.42
N THR A 392 0.32 18.02 -21.86
CA THR A 392 1.30 18.48 -22.85
C THR A 392 2.50 19.21 -22.24
N GLY A 393 2.48 19.47 -20.94
CA GLY A 393 3.54 20.18 -20.23
C GLY A 393 3.43 20.03 -18.71
N TYR A 394 4.53 20.28 -18.00
CA TYR A 394 4.61 20.11 -16.55
C TYR A 394 4.96 21.43 -15.84
N PRO A 395 4.39 21.72 -14.66
CA PRO A 395 3.30 20.97 -14.02
C PRO A 395 1.95 21.20 -14.72
N THR A 396 1.07 20.19 -14.71
CA THR A 396 -0.35 20.35 -15.07
C THR A 396 -1.21 19.94 -13.89
N LEU A 397 -2.14 20.81 -13.48
CA LEU A 397 -3.01 20.61 -12.31
C LEU A 397 -4.46 20.32 -12.73
N TYR A 398 -5.07 19.35 -12.06
CA TYR A 398 -6.49 19.01 -12.20
C TYR A 398 -7.16 18.88 -10.83
N ALA A 399 -8.41 19.32 -10.73
CA ALA A 399 -9.30 18.97 -9.63
C ALA A 399 -10.24 17.84 -10.08
N ILE A 400 -10.22 16.72 -9.37
CA ILE A 400 -10.92 15.48 -9.74
C ILE A 400 -11.71 14.95 -8.55
N GLY A 401 -12.94 14.52 -8.77
CA GLY A 401 -13.84 14.04 -7.72
C GLY A 401 -14.90 15.09 -7.37
N GLN A 402 -15.89 14.70 -6.57
CA GLN A 402 -17.09 15.50 -6.29
C GLN A 402 -17.80 15.97 -7.57
N GLY A 403 -17.88 15.10 -8.58
CA GLY A 403 -18.50 15.39 -9.87
C GLY A 403 -17.67 16.32 -10.76
N HIS A 404 -16.42 16.62 -10.39
CA HIS A 404 -15.52 17.48 -11.14
C HIS A 404 -14.40 16.69 -11.79
N GLU A 405 -14.03 17.15 -12.99
CA GLU A 405 -12.79 16.83 -13.68
C GLU A 405 -12.32 18.11 -14.38
N ALA A 406 -11.74 19.03 -13.62
CA ALA A 406 -11.49 20.40 -14.06
C ALA A 406 -9.98 20.71 -14.08
N ARG A 407 -9.47 21.10 -15.25
CA ARG A 407 -8.08 21.57 -15.39
C ARG A 407 -7.92 22.96 -14.80
N TYR A 408 -6.92 23.15 -13.94
CA TYR A 408 -6.51 24.46 -13.48
C TYR A 408 -5.65 25.17 -14.54
N LYS A 409 -5.98 26.43 -14.83
CA LYS A 409 -5.28 27.26 -15.84
C LYS A 409 -4.68 28.56 -15.27
N GLY A 410 -4.75 28.76 -13.95
CA GLY A 410 -4.25 29.97 -13.29
C GLY A 410 -2.75 29.91 -12.95
N GLY A 411 -2.25 30.95 -12.30
CA GLY A 411 -0.85 31.04 -11.86
C GLY A 411 -0.52 30.13 -10.67
N ALA A 412 0.78 29.99 -10.39
CA ALA A 412 1.31 29.17 -9.31
C ALA A 412 1.32 29.91 -7.95
N SER A 413 0.17 30.44 -7.52
CA SER A 413 0.02 31.15 -6.24
C SER A 413 -1.05 30.51 -5.33
N ASP A 414 -0.84 30.56 -4.01
CA ASP A 414 -1.78 30.00 -3.02
C ASP A 414 -3.18 30.60 -3.19
N ALA A 415 -3.25 31.93 -3.34
CA ALA A 415 -4.51 32.67 -3.46
C ALA A 415 -5.31 32.24 -4.69
N GLU A 416 -4.66 32.05 -5.84
CA GLU A 416 -5.36 31.63 -7.06
C GLU A 416 -5.80 30.17 -7.02
N LEU A 417 -4.97 29.28 -6.46
CA LEU A 417 -5.31 27.87 -6.28
C LEU A 417 -6.49 27.70 -5.30
N ARG A 418 -6.50 28.43 -4.18
CA ARG A 418 -7.65 28.45 -3.26
C ARG A 418 -8.88 29.02 -3.95
N ARG A 419 -8.75 30.11 -4.70
CA ARG A 419 -9.86 30.68 -5.45
C ARG A 419 -10.44 29.66 -6.43
N PHE A 420 -9.61 28.99 -7.21
CA PHE A 420 -10.04 27.94 -8.11
C PHE A 420 -10.80 26.82 -7.38
N LEU A 421 -10.23 26.28 -6.30
CA LEU A 421 -10.89 25.22 -5.54
C LEU A 421 -12.22 25.67 -4.91
N ARG A 422 -12.35 26.94 -4.52
CA ARG A 422 -13.62 27.53 -4.04
C ARG A 422 -14.64 27.74 -5.17
N THR A 423 -14.18 28.01 -6.39
CA THR A 423 -15.07 28.20 -7.57
C THR A 423 -15.64 26.91 -8.10
N LEU A 424 -15.06 25.75 -7.76
CA LEU A 424 -15.66 24.46 -8.07
C LEU A 424 -16.90 24.31 -7.17
N PRO A 425 -18.13 24.41 -7.71
CA PRO A 425 -19.32 24.24 -6.89
C PRO A 425 -19.23 22.84 -6.33
N ARG A 426 -19.01 22.68 -5.01
CA ARG A 426 -18.90 21.35 -4.40
C ARG A 426 -20.17 20.58 -4.77
N ARG A 427 -20.10 19.74 -5.80
CA ARG A 427 -21.17 18.82 -6.15
C ARG A 427 -21.08 17.85 -5.00
N ARG A 428 -21.89 18.11 -3.97
CA ARG A 428 -22.09 17.19 -2.88
C ARG A 428 -22.76 15.99 -3.52
N LEU A 429 -21.99 15.12 -4.18
CA LEU A 429 -22.43 13.78 -4.50
C LEU A 429 -22.95 13.20 -3.18
N GLY A 430 -24.27 13.16 -3.07
CA GLY A 430 -25.00 12.58 -1.94
C GLY A 430 -24.76 13.24 -0.58
N ARG A 431 -25.15 14.50 -0.39
CA ARG A 431 -25.63 14.93 0.95
C ARG A 431 -27.12 15.25 0.89
N CYS A 432 -27.93 14.20 0.84
CA CYS A 432 -29.08 14.20 1.74
C CYS A 432 -28.47 13.96 3.14
N ALA A 433 -28.48 14.98 4.00
CA ALA A 433 -27.75 15.02 5.28
C ALA A 433 -28.25 13.98 6.31
N SER A 434 -29.20 13.15 5.90
CA SER A 434 -30.13 12.51 6.76
C SER A 434 -30.09 10.97 6.68
N ALA A 435 -29.28 10.39 5.79
CA ALA A 435 -29.04 8.94 5.71
C ALA A 435 -27.69 8.51 6.31
N PRO A 436 -27.57 7.37 7.05
CA PRO A 436 -26.30 6.75 7.41
C PRO A 436 -25.32 6.54 6.24
N ALA A 437 -24.01 6.53 6.54
CA ALA A 437 -22.92 6.33 5.58
C ALA A 437 -22.66 4.82 5.39
N TRP A 438 -23.38 4.15 4.51
CA TRP A 438 -23.10 2.74 4.21
C TRP A 438 -22.09 2.62 3.06
N ARG A 439 -21.08 1.76 3.21
CA ARG A 439 -20.02 1.55 2.21
C ARG A 439 -20.62 1.00 0.92
N GLY A 440 -20.31 1.64 -0.21
CA GLY A 440 -20.78 1.20 -1.53
C GLY A 440 -22.25 1.47 -1.83
N VAL A 441 -23.01 2.05 -0.90
CA VAL A 441 -24.43 2.43 -1.10
C VAL A 441 -24.52 3.94 -1.27
N VAL A 442 -25.12 4.38 -2.38
CA VAL A 442 -25.26 5.80 -2.69
C VAL A 442 -26.45 6.38 -1.91
N ARG A 443 -26.25 7.54 -1.29
CA ARG A 443 -27.35 8.28 -0.65
C ARG A 443 -28.20 8.96 -1.71
N LEU A 444 -29.49 8.64 -1.72
CA LEU A 444 -30.46 9.16 -2.68
C LEU A 444 -31.49 10.06 -1.98
N CYS A 445 -32.11 10.92 -2.78
CA CYS A 445 -33.22 11.82 -2.39
C CYS A 445 -34.02 12.19 -3.63
N ARG A 446 -35.09 12.98 -3.50
CA ARG A 446 -35.92 13.42 -4.64
C ARG A 446 -35.11 13.97 -5.81
N GLU A 447 -34.11 14.79 -5.54
CA GLU A 447 -33.30 15.48 -6.57
C GLU A 447 -32.22 14.58 -7.19
N HIS A 448 -31.85 13.49 -6.51
CA HIS A 448 -30.74 12.62 -6.90
C HIS A 448 -31.18 11.18 -7.17
N PHE A 449 -32.49 10.95 -7.30
CA PHE A 449 -33.03 9.64 -7.61
C PHE A 449 -32.72 9.28 -9.07
N PRO A 450 -32.49 8.00 -9.41
CA PRO A 450 -32.15 7.59 -10.78
C PRO A 450 -33.17 8.04 -11.83
N GLU A 451 -32.73 8.84 -12.79
CA GLU A 451 -33.54 9.34 -13.91
C GLU A 451 -33.59 8.36 -15.09
N ALA A 452 -34.34 8.72 -16.14
CA ALA A 452 -34.56 7.87 -17.32
C ALA A 452 -33.29 7.54 -18.11
N ASP A 453 -32.30 8.43 -18.08
CA ASP A 453 -31.02 8.32 -18.77
C ASP A 453 -29.93 7.62 -17.94
N ALA A 454 -30.26 7.15 -16.73
CA ALA A 454 -29.32 6.48 -15.85
C ALA A 454 -28.62 5.30 -16.56
N LYS A 455 -27.29 5.39 -16.66
CA LYS A 455 -26.45 4.41 -17.39
C LYS A 455 -26.54 2.98 -16.84
N HIS A 456 -26.92 2.82 -15.57
CA HIS A 456 -27.01 1.54 -14.89
C HIS A 456 -28.36 1.43 -14.18
N PRO A 457 -28.91 0.21 -14.05
CA PRO A 457 -30.05 -0.03 -13.18
C PRO A 457 -29.66 0.13 -11.71
N TRP A 458 -30.65 0.37 -10.86
CA TRP A 458 -30.49 0.67 -9.45
C TRP A 458 -31.37 -0.21 -8.58
N LEU A 459 -30.79 -0.70 -7.50
CA LEU A 459 -31.49 -1.28 -6.37
C LEU A 459 -31.54 -0.24 -5.25
N VAL A 460 -32.74 0.21 -4.87
CA VAL A 460 -32.91 1.34 -3.94
C VAL A 460 -33.67 0.90 -2.69
N LEU A 461 -33.14 1.20 -1.51
CA LEU A 461 -33.83 1.04 -0.24
C LEU A 461 -34.56 2.32 0.15
N LEU A 462 -35.85 2.24 0.43
CA LEU A 462 -36.60 3.25 1.18
C LEU A 462 -36.69 2.80 2.65
N TYR A 463 -36.30 3.64 3.61
CA TYR A 463 -36.33 3.29 5.04
C TYR A 463 -36.65 4.50 5.92
N ARG A 464 -36.97 4.25 7.20
CA ARG A 464 -37.07 5.28 8.26
C ARG A 464 -36.03 5.05 9.34
N ARG A 465 -35.41 6.09 9.89
CA ARG A 465 -34.36 6.01 10.93
C ARG A 465 -34.80 5.29 12.20
N GLY A 466 -36.04 5.49 12.62
CA GLY A 466 -36.58 4.93 13.86
C GLY A 466 -37.25 3.56 13.72
N HIS A 467 -37.20 2.93 12.54
CA HIS A 467 -37.89 1.66 12.32
C HIS A 467 -37.16 0.51 13.03
N ARG A 468 -37.89 -0.42 13.67
CA ARG A 468 -37.30 -1.56 14.42
C ARG A 468 -36.33 -2.43 13.58
N ASN A 469 -36.47 -2.38 12.24
CA ASN A 469 -35.64 -3.12 11.28
C ASN A 469 -34.46 -2.33 10.66
N THR A 470 -34.19 -1.08 11.01
CA THR A 470 -32.90 -0.41 10.68
C THR A 470 -31.79 -0.83 11.66
N SER A 471 -31.71 -2.13 11.92
CA SER A 471 -30.68 -2.79 12.72
C SER A 471 -29.33 -2.76 11.99
N PRO A 472 -28.17 -2.83 12.69
CA PRO A 472 -26.84 -3.05 12.09
C PRO A 472 -26.81 -4.19 11.04
N THR A 473 -27.71 -5.16 11.18
CA THR A 473 -27.92 -6.27 10.25
C THR A 473 -28.36 -5.81 8.85
N LEU A 474 -29.24 -4.82 8.75
CA LEU A 474 -29.74 -4.31 7.46
C LEU A 474 -28.64 -3.55 6.71
N SER A 475 -27.86 -2.73 7.42
CA SER A 475 -26.72 -2.02 6.81
C SER A 475 -25.65 -2.99 6.32
N ALA A 476 -25.28 -3.99 7.13
CA ALA A 476 -24.30 -5.00 6.73
C ALA A 476 -24.76 -5.81 5.51
N THR A 477 -26.05 -6.14 5.46
CA THR A 477 -26.68 -6.81 4.32
C THR A 477 -26.58 -5.96 3.05
N TRP A 478 -26.92 -4.67 3.14
CA TRP A 478 -26.87 -3.76 1.98
C TRP A 478 -25.44 -3.53 1.47
N GLU A 479 -24.47 -3.39 2.37
CA GLU A 479 -23.05 -3.23 2.01
C GLU A 479 -22.49 -4.49 1.35
N ALA A 480 -22.88 -5.68 1.82
CA ALA A 480 -22.50 -6.94 1.20
C ALA A 480 -23.04 -7.05 -0.24
N VAL A 481 -24.33 -6.77 -0.43
CA VAL A 481 -24.96 -6.80 -1.77
C VAL A 481 -24.37 -5.73 -2.68
N ALA A 482 -24.03 -4.55 -2.15
CA ALA A 482 -23.37 -3.49 -2.91
C ALA A 482 -22.06 -3.98 -3.52
N LYS A 483 -21.25 -4.71 -2.74
CA LYS A 483 -19.99 -5.30 -3.18
C LYS A 483 -20.20 -6.38 -4.25
N ASP A 484 -21.24 -7.20 -4.11
CA ASP A 484 -21.52 -8.28 -5.05
C ASP A 484 -22.01 -7.78 -6.41
N LEU A 485 -22.81 -6.72 -6.44
CA LEU A 485 -23.34 -6.10 -7.68
C LEU A 485 -22.42 -5.02 -8.29
N ALA A 486 -21.32 -4.65 -7.62
CA ALA A 486 -20.42 -3.58 -8.03
C ALA A 486 -19.68 -3.83 -9.36
N ASN A 487 -19.57 -5.07 -9.83
CA ASN A 487 -18.83 -5.43 -11.04
C ASN A 487 -19.70 -6.22 -12.02
N GLY A 488 -19.17 -6.45 -13.22
CA GLY A 488 -19.91 -7.04 -14.33
C GLY A 488 -20.16 -8.53 -14.14
N MET A 489 -21.28 -9.01 -14.66
CA MET A 489 -21.71 -10.40 -14.56
C MET A 489 -21.07 -11.25 -15.66
N THR A 490 -19.79 -11.60 -15.44
CA THR A 490 -19.09 -12.65 -16.18
C THR A 490 -19.58 -14.03 -15.72
N ARG A 491 -19.26 -15.09 -16.48
CA ARG A 491 -19.69 -16.45 -16.13
C ARG A 491 -19.17 -16.89 -14.76
N GLU A 492 -17.87 -16.73 -14.53
CA GLU A 492 -17.22 -17.03 -13.24
C GLU A 492 -17.88 -16.31 -12.06
N ARG A 493 -18.26 -15.04 -12.23
CA ARG A 493 -18.89 -14.26 -11.17
C ARG A 493 -20.31 -14.72 -10.89
N LEU A 494 -21.06 -15.05 -11.94
CA LEU A 494 -22.40 -15.60 -11.79
C LEU A 494 -22.36 -16.96 -11.09
N ASP A 495 -21.42 -17.84 -11.45
CA ASP A 495 -21.27 -19.15 -10.81
C ASP A 495 -20.90 -18.99 -9.32
N MET A 496 -20.01 -18.07 -8.98
CA MET A 496 -19.67 -17.73 -7.58
C MET A 496 -20.89 -17.21 -6.79
N LEU A 497 -21.68 -16.30 -7.37
CA LEU A 497 -22.86 -15.76 -6.71
C LEU A 497 -23.97 -16.83 -6.59
N ALA A 498 -24.10 -17.70 -7.59
CA ALA A 498 -25.04 -18.81 -7.58
C ALA A 498 -24.71 -19.81 -6.47
N GLU A 499 -23.43 -20.14 -6.27
CA GLU A 499 -23.00 -20.98 -5.14
C GLU A 499 -23.22 -20.27 -3.81
N LYS A 500 -22.77 -19.02 -3.68
CA LYS A 500 -22.88 -18.21 -2.46
C LYS A 500 -24.31 -18.05 -1.96
N TYR A 501 -25.26 -17.89 -2.88
CA TYR A 501 -26.67 -17.61 -2.58
C TYR A 501 -27.62 -18.76 -2.94
N GLN A 502 -27.10 -19.91 -3.36
CA GLN A 502 -27.88 -21.09 -3.77
C GLN A 502 -28.91 -20.78 -4.86
N LEU A 503 -28.49 -20.06 -5.91
CA LEU A 503 -29.36 -19.59 -6.99
C LEU A 503 -29.28 -20.49 -8.24
N HIS A 504 -30.40 -20.62 -8.95
CA HIS A 504 -30.46 -21.31 -10.24
C HIS A 504 -30.33 -20.33 -11.41
N LEU A 505 -29.18 -20.35 -12.07
CA LEU A 505 -28.88 -19.49 -13.21
C LEU A 505 -29.61 -19.92 -14.49
N SER A 506 -30.05 -18.95 -15.28
CA SER A 506 -30.65 -19.19 -16.59
C SER A 506 -29.61 -19.70 -17.60
N PRO A 507 -29.88 -20.80 -18.33
CA PRO A 507 -29.02 -21.27 -19.42
C PRO A 507 -28.89 -20.25 -20.57
N ARG A 508 -29.82 -19.29 -20.67
CA ARG A 508 -29.89 -18.29 -21.74
C ARG A 508 -29.37 -16.90 -21.32
N ALA A 509 -28.71 -16.79 -20.18
CA ALA A 509 -28.23 -15.51 -19.67
C ALA A 509 -27.19 -14.88 -20.59
N LYS A 510 -27.41 -13.62 -21.02
CA LYS A 510 -26.45 -12.87 -21.82
C LYS A 510 -25.30 -12.37 -20.93
N LEU A 511 -24.14 -12.99 -21.08
CA LEU A 511 -22.94 -12.65 -20.31
C LEU A 511 -22.34 -11.31 -20.74
N GLN A 512 -21.79 -10.58 -19.78
CA GLN A 512 -21.01 -9.38 -20.07
C GLN A 512 -19.57 -9.75 -20.43
N SER A 513 -19.00 -9.10 -21.45
CA SER A 513 -17.64 -9.35 -21.94
C SER A 513 -16.54 -8.82 -21.04
N SER A 514 -16.87 -8.00 -20.03
CA SER A 514 -15.89 -7.39 -19.13
C SER A 514 -16.41 -7.28 -17.70
N SER A 515 -15.54 -7.58 -16.73
CA SER A 515 -15.79 -7.35 -15.30
C SER A 515 -15.87 -5.87 -14.92
N ARG A 516 -15.45 -4.95 -15.80
CA ARG A 516 -15.40 -3.49 -15.53
C ARG A 516 -16.76 -2.78 -15.60
N ALA A 517 -17.80 -3.40 -16.14
CA ALA A 517 -19.14 -2.81 -16.23
C ALA A 517 -19.91 -3.04 -14.93
N LYS A 518 -20.48 -2.02 -14.27
CA LYS A 518 -21.32 -2.24 -13.07
C LYS A 518 -22.61 -2.98 -13.45
N ALA A 519 -22.95 -4.06 -12.74
CA ALA A 519 -24.19 -4.81 -12.97
C ALA A 519 -25.44 -4.02 -12.53
N ALA A 520 -25.39 -3.45 -11.32
CA ALA A 520 -26.37 -2.49 -10.81
C ALA A 520 -25.71 -1.58 -9.77
N LYS A 521 -26.29 -0.40 -9.53
CA LYS A 521 -25.90 0.48 -8.41
C LYS A 521 -26.85 0.27 -7.23
N LEU A 522 -26.33 0.40 -6.01
CA LEU A 522 -27.17 0.41 -4.81
C LEU A 522 -27.35 1.84 -4.31
N GLY A 523 -28.57 2.16 -3.88
CA GLY A 523 -28.87 3.41 -3.21
C GLY A 523 -29.83 3.26 -2.05
N ALA A 524 -29.93 4.31 -1.24
CA ALA A 524 -30.86 4.36 -0.12
C ALA A 524 -31.44 5.77 0.09
N VAL A 525 -32.74 5.87 0.34
CA VAL A 525 -33.51 7.09 0.65
C VAL A 525 -34.06 6.96 2.07
N CYS A 526 -33.79 7.95 2.91
CA CYS A 526 -34.41 8.07 4.22
C CYS A 526 -35.75 8.81 4.11
N CYS A 527 -36.86 8.14 4.35
CA CYS A 527 -38.21 8.68 4.16
C CYS A 527 -38.68 9.61 5.29
N ASP A 528 -38.24 9.41 6.54
CA ASP A 528 -38.55 10.30 7.69
C ASP A 528 -37.58 11.50 7.79
N CYS A 529 -36.84 11.76 6.72
CA CYS A 529 -35.78 12.75 6.69
C CYS A 529 -36.08 13.96 5.78
N GLY A 530 -37.37 14.30 5.61
CA GLY A 530 -37.84 15.33 4.69
C GLY A 530 -38.17 14.83 3.28
N GLU A 531 -38.14 13.50 3.06
CA GLU A 531 -38.44 12.85 1.78
C GLU A 531 -39.74 12.04 1.82
N GLU A 532 -40.60 12.23 2.82
CA GLU A 532 -41.80 11.42 3.05
C GLU A 532 -42.75 11.44 1.86
N ALA A 533 -43.14 12.64 1.40
CA ALA A 533 -43.98 12.82 0.22
C ALA A 533 -43.34 12.25 -1.07
N PHE A 534 -42.00 12.21 -1.14
CA PHE A 534 -41.30 11.59 -2.25
C PHE A 534 -41.39 10.06 -2.20
N CYS A 535 -41.13 9.46 -1.04
CA CYS A 535 -41.27 8.03 -0.83
C CYS A 535 -42.71 7.54 -1.05
N GLU A 536 -43.71 8.24 -0.52
CA GLU A 536 -45.12 7.89 -0.70
C GLU A 536 -45.55 7.97 -2.16
N ARG A 537 -45.05 8.96 -2.90
CA ARG A 537 -45.28 9.08 -4.34
C ARG A 537 -44.65 7.93 -5.13
N LEU A 538 -43.45 7.49 -4.75
CA LEU A 538 -42.80 6.33 -5.37
C LEU A 538 -43.56 5.03 -5.09
N LEU A 539 -44.07 4.86 -3.87
CA LEU A 539 -44.78 3.65 -3.44
C LEU A 539 -46.27 3.66 -3.79
N LYS A 540 -46.85 4.81 -4.10
CA LYS A 540 -48.31 5.03 -4.25
C LYS A 540 -49.13 4.61 -3.02
N THR A 541 -48.48 4.57 -1.86
CA THR A 541 -49.09 4.25 -0.57
C THR A 541 -48.30 4.95 0.54
N THR A 542 -48.92 5.11 1.71
CA THR A 542 -48.23 5.57 2.91
C THR A 542 -47.08 4.64 3.26
N PHE A 543 -45.91 5.22 3.51
CA PHE A 543 -44.72 4.46 3.91
C PHE A 543 -44.88 3.96 5.35
N SER A 544 -44.93 2.65 5.56
CA SER A 544 -45.06 2.03 6.89
C SER A 544 -43.80 1.26 7.33
N GLU A 545 -43.10 0.63 6.39
CA GLU A 545 -41.97 -0.26 6.63
C GLU A 545 -40.92 -0.12 5.51
N PRO A 546 -39.65 -0.55 5.70
CA PRO A 546 -38.64 -0.51 4.66
C PRO A 546 -39.10 -1.22 3.39
N LYS A 547 -38.89 -0.56 2.24
CA LYS A 547 -39.28 -1.08 0.92
C LYS A 547 -38.08 -1.05 -0.02
N MET A 548 -37.94 -2.10 -0.81
CA MET A 548 -36.95 -2.16 -1.88
C MET A 548 -37.60 -1.77 -3.21
N LEU A 549 -36.86 -1.00 -4.00
CA LEU A 549 -37.24 -0.60 -5.35
C LEU A 549 -36.20 -1.05 -6.36
N TRP A 550 -36.65 -1.46 -7.53
CA TRP A 550 -35.84 -1.56 -8.73
C TRP A 550 -36.12 -0.36 -9.63
N ALA A 551 -35.08 0.40 -9.94
CA ALA A 551 -35.17 1.57 -10.82
C ALA A 551 -34.28 1.38 -12.06
N SER A 552 -34.88 1.38 -13.25
CA SER A 552 -34.16 1.22 -14.51
C SER A 552 -34.87 1.94 -15.64
N ARG A 553 -34.13 2.77 -16.39
CA ARG A 553 -34.64 3.54 -17.54
C ARG A 553 -35.92 4.32 -17.21
N GLY A 554 -35.95 4.95 -16.03
CA GLY A 554 -37.06 5.79 -15.56
C GLY A 554 -38.29 5.01 -15.07
N LYS A 555 -38.27 3.68 -15.12
CA LYS A 555 -39.29 2.83 -14.50
C LYS A 555 -38.87 2.46 -13.09
N VAL A 556 -39.80 2.54 -12.15
CA VAL A 556 -39.62 2.15 -10.76
C VAL A 556 -40.62 1.05 -10.43
N GLN A 557 -40.13 -0.06 -9.90
CA GLN A 557 -40.94 -1.19 -9.42
C GLN A 557 -40.65 -1.38 -7.94
N ALA A 558 -41.69 -1.45 -7.12
CA ALA A 558 -41.57 -1.68 -5.68
C ALA A 558 -41.78 -3.15 -5.38
N SER A 559 -40.89 -3.74 -4.59
CA SER A 559 -41.05 -5.13 -4.15
C SER A 559 -42.23 -5.26 -3.19
N SER A 560 -42.99 -6.34 -3.35
CA SER A 560 -44.06 -6.75 -2.43
C SER A 560 -43.53 -7.18 -1.06
N ARG A 561 -42.27 -7.62 -0.98
CA ARG A 561 -41.64 -8.19 0.22
C ARG A 561 -41.09 -7.12 1.16
N SER A 562 -41.23 -7.37 2.47
CA SER A 562 -40.76 -6.48 3.56
C SER A 562 -39.59 -7.03 4.39
N VAL A 563 -39.11 -8.22 4.03
CA VAL A 563 -37.95 -8.89 4.63
C VAL A 563 -36.81 -8.88 3.63
N PHE A 564 -35.60 -8.54 4.08
CA PHE A 564 -34.44 -8.33 3.21
C PHE A 564 -33.22 -9.09 3.73
N ASP A 565 -33.10 -10.37 3.39
CA ASP A 565 -31.82 -11.08 3.50
C ASP A 565 -30.98 -10.88 2.24
N ALA A 566 -29.66 -11.05 2.35
CA ALA A 566 -28.74 -10.82 1.24
C ALA A 566 -29.03 -11.69 0.01
N SER A 567 -29.55 -12.91 0.23
CA SER A 567 -29.84 -13.86 -0.84
C SER A 567 -31.00 -13.37 -1.70
N GLN A 568 -32.10 -12.98 -1.07
CA GLN A 568 -33.29 -12.44 -1.72
C GLN A 568 -32.97 -11.17 -2.53
N LEU A 569 -32.13 -10.29 -2.00
CA LEU A 569 -31.74 -9.05 -2.69
C LEU A 569 -30.94 -9.32 -3.96
N VAL A 570 -29.99 -10.25 -3.89
CA VAL A 570 -29.19 -10.66 -5.06
C VAL A 570 -30.07 -11.42 -6.05
N GLU A 571 -30.98 -12.27 -5.56
CA GLU A 571 -31.95 -12.98 -6.39
C GLU A 571 -32.81 -12.01 -7.20
N VAL A 572 -33.44 -11.02 -6.55
CA VAL A 572 -34.27 -10.01 -7.23
C VAL A 572 -33.45 -9.24 -8.27
N ALA A 573 -32.26 -8.77 -7.90
CA ALA A 573 -31.40 -8.01 -8.81
C ALA A 573 -31.00 -8.85 -10.03
N LEU A 574 -30.57 -10.10 -9.82
CA LEU A 574 -30.20 -11.01 -10.91
C LEU A 574 -31.42 -11.43 -11.75
N GLY A 575 -32.61 -11.53 -11.15
CA GLY A 575 -33.88 -11.77 -11.82
C GLY A 575 -34.23 -10.64 -12.80
N HIS A 576 -34.23 -9.38 -12.34
CA HIS A 576 -34.47 -8.22 -13.20
C HIS A 576 -33.41 -8.04 -14.30
N LEU A 577 -32.18 -8.45 -14.03
CA LEU A 577 -31.10 -8.45 -15.01
C LEU A 577 -31.18 -9.64 -15.99
N GLY A 578 -32.07 -10.61 -15.75
CA GLY A 578 -32.31 -11.76 -16.64
C GLY A 578 -31.33 -12.91 -16.48
N TYR A 579 -30.64 -13.02 -15.33
CA TYR A 579 -29.65 -14.06 -15.06
C TYR A 579 -30.22 -15.32 -14.41
N LEU A 580 -31.47 -15.29 -13.91
CA LEU A 580 -32.11 -16.43 -13.24
C LEU A 580 -33.16 -17.11 -14.12
N SER A 581 -33.32 -18.43 -13.97
CA SER A 581 -34.40 -19.20 -14.58
C SER A 581 -35.64 -19.16 -13.68
N GLN A 582 -36.66 -18.36 -14.00
CA GLN A 582 -37.90 -18.34 -13.21
C GLN A 582 -39.16 -18.40 -14.06
N SER A 583 -40.21 -18.97 -13.45
CA SER A 583 -41.54 -19.23 -14.02
C SER A 583 -42.33 -17.92 -14.19
N ARG A 584 -43.35 -17.93 -15.05
CA ARG A 584 -44.14 -16.73 -15.40
C ARG A 584 -44.90 -16.11 -14.20
N LYS A 585 -45.11 -16.87 -13.12
CA LYS A 585 -45.88 -16.46 -11.93
C LYS A 585 -45.06 -15.57 -10.96
N ASP A 586 -43.75 -15.77 -10.90
CA ASP A 586 -42.85 -15.05 -10.00
C ASP A 586 -42.50 -13.63 -10.50
N ARG A 587 -42.83 -13.32 -11.76
CA ARG A 587 -42.59 -12.00 -12.38
C ARG A 587 -43.61 -10.92 -12.02
N GLU A 588 -44.77 -11.31 -11.48
CA GLU A 588 -45.83 -10.36 -11.11
C GLU A 588 -45.78 -10.01 -9.61
N ASP A 589 -45.15 -10.84 -8.78
CA ASP A 589 -44.96 -10.61 -7.32
C ASP A 589 -43.62 -9.91 -6.97
N LEU A 590 -42.70 -9.78 -7.93
CA LEU A 590 -41.45 -8.99 -7.87
C LEU A 590 -41.64 -7.61 -8.51
#